data_AF-E6V7X4-F1
#
_entry.id   AF-E6V7X4-F1
#
_cell.length_a   1.000
_cell.length_b   1.000
_cell.length_c   1.000
_cell.angle_alpha   90.00
_cell.angle_beta   90.00
_cell.angle_gamma   90.00
#
_symmetry.space_group_name_H-M   'P 1'
#
loop_
_entity.id
_entity.type
_entity.pdbx_description
1 polymer ?
#
loop_
_entity_poly.entity_id
_entity_poly.type
_entity_poly.pdbx_seq_one_letter_code
_entity_poly.pdbx_strand_id
1 'polypeptide(L)'
;MLVFGDATQRETVACKLDRLRTMLAQAQGSPPGIGRHACLVAALIEAGELAQGIADARFHANGEHDAPAQEVDAAMAIALMLARLCAHSWHSGLRGALPSRMPSIEGWAAHLPAMDIEVRQPEGYAFYALYPECYLAAACRLGAGPWRVIGLRSIGTSLAAIAAAALGDPRPVTLRPVGHPFGRRVAWRAAPRTEPSLHHAIVDEGPGLSGSSMAAVIRLLREEEGVAPQRIHLLTAHARGPGAEASPQVRALWAQATSHAADFDAVILNAAEPAHRLQTWVEACVGSLRAPLRAIDGGGWRQAHRMAMASWPPVHPWQERRKFLAEAESGTWLVKFAGLGHRAEERIACAEALARAGFCPEVAGACHGFLIERWHGGMRPLSQERLHEPALRTRLLARVADYLAFRARTLAMPQSGGASLRALCDMGRHNTVEALGAGSDAPWERHLAAAARLQASVRPVRTDSRLQPWEWLDDGVRLLKTDAIDHHAGHDLVGCQDVAWDVAGARIEFALGDDELGELLQALAARGCQVDAALLDVYSVAYPAFQLGHASLASRDTADAADRERLERRLRQLTGALQARLPQPPR
;
A
#
# COMPACT_ATOMS: atom_id res chain seq x y z
N MET A 1 0.53 3.08 -20.04
CA MET A 1 1.42 2.63 -18.94
C MET A 1 0.58 2.28 -17.71
N LEU A 2 0.98 1.27 -16.92
CA LEU A 2 0.32 0.77 -15.68
C LEU A 2 -0.71 1.74 -15.10
N VAL A 3 -1.98 1.41 -15.23
CA VAL A 3 -3.04 2.13 -14.53
C VAL A 3 -2.95 1.70 -13.07
N PHE A 4 -2.55 2.63 -12.20
CA PHE A 4 -2.68 2.49 -10.75
C PHE A 4 -4.07 1.92 -10.43
N GLY A 5 -4.11 0.80 -9.72
CA GLY A 5 -5.35 0.14 -9.34
C GLY A 5 -5.79 0.67 -7.98
N ASP A 6 -6.88 1.45 -7.94
CA ASP A 6 -7.56 1.76 -6.68
C ASP A 6 -8.21 0.47 -6.14
N ALA A 7 -7.48 -0.29 -5.31
CA ALA A 7 -8.02 -1.47 -4.66
C ALA A 7 -9.26 -1.09 -3.83
N THR A 8 -10.43 -1.48 -4.34
CA THR A 8 -11.72 -1.20 -3.73
C THR A 8 -12.33 -2.50 -3.25
N GLN A 9 -12.78 -2.52 -2.00
CA GLN A 9 -13.44 -3.68 -1.39
C GLN A 9 -14.88 -3.32 -1.04
N ARG A 10 -15.78 -4.27 -1.27
CA ARG A 10 -17.17 -4.16 -0.80
C ARG A 10 -17.28 -4.78 0.57
N GLU A 11 -17.79 -4.01 1.51
CA GLU A 11 -17.97 -4.43 2.90
C GLU A 11 -19.29 -3.91 3.43
N THR A 12 -19.82 -4.55 4.48
CA THR A 12 -21.03 -4.04 5.15
C THR A 12 -20.65 -3.07 6.26
N VAL A 13 -21.51 -2.08 6.54
CA VAL A 13 -21.36 -1.20 7.71
C VAL A 13 -21.30 -2.01 9.02
N ALA A 14 -22.06 -3.10 9.11
CA ALA A 14 -22.05 -3.98 10.28
C ALA A 14 -20.68 -4.63 10.52
N CYS A 15 -20.05 -5.18 9.46
CA CYS A 15 -18.72 -5.78 9.56
C CYS A 15 -17.66 -4.77 10.03
N LYS A 16 -17.71 -3.53 9.52
CA LYS A 16 -16.84 -2.44 9.97
C LYS A 16 -17.03 -2.13 11.46
N LEU A 17 -18.27 -2.03 11.92
CA LEU A 17 -18.59 -1.79 13.33
C LEU A 17 -18.12 -2.92 14.23
N ASP A 18 -18.30 -4.18 13.84
CA ASP A 18 -17.85 -5.32 14.63
C ASP A 18 -16.32 -5.38 14.77
N ARG A 19 -15.58 -5.04 13.70
CA ARG A 19 -14.12 -4.89 13.79
C ARG A 19 -13.72 -3.73 14.69
N LEU A 20 -14.38 -2.57 14.59
CA LEU A 20 -14.15 -1.44 15.49
C LEU A 20 -14.36 -1.81 16.96
N ARG A 21 -15.44 -2.54 17.28
CA ARG A 21 -15.70 -3.05 18.64
C ARG A 21 -14.57 -3.95 19.11
N THR A 22 -14.12 -4.87 18.26
CA THR A 22 -13.02 -5.79 18.56
C THR A 22 -11.71 -5.06 18.83
N MET A 23 -11.34 -4.11 17.95
CA MET A 23 -10.11 -3.31 18.11
C MET A 23 -10.14 -2.45 19.38
N LEU A 24 -11.30 -1.86 19.71
CA LEU A 24 -11.46 -1.09 20.95
C LEU A 24 -11.33 -1.96 22.20
N ALA A 25 -11.96 -3.15 22.21
CA ALA A 25 -11.82 -4.10 23.30
C ALA A 25 -10.37 -4.56 23.48
N GLN A 26 -9.68 -4.83 22.37
CA GLN A 26 -8.25 -5.18 22.38
C GLN A 26 -7.38 -4.05 22.93
N ALA A 27 -7.62 -2.79 22.50
CA ALA A 27 -6.90 -1.64 23.02
C ALA A 27 -7.13 -1.44 24.53
N GLN A 28 -8.37 -1.66 25.01
CA GLN A 28 -8.70 -1.57 26.43
C GLN A 28 -8.03 -2.70 27.26
N GLY A 29 -7.94 -3.91 26.71
CA GLY A 29 -7.28 -5.05 27.35
C GLY A 29 -5.75 -5.01 27.29
N SER A 30 -5.17 -4.14 26.46
CA SER A 30 -3.72 -4.04 26.28
C SER A 30 -3.06 -3.12 27.31
N PRO A 31 -1.85 -3.44 27.79
CA PRO A 31 -1.10 -2.54 28.65
C PRO A 31 -0.71 -1.23 27.93
N PRO A 32 -0.40 -0.14 28.67
CA PRO A 32 0.19 1.05 28.08
C PRO A 32 1.46 0.74 27.27
N GLY A 33 1.62 1.41 26.13
CA GLY A 33 2.73 1.20 25.22
C GLY A 33 2.32 1.26 23.74
N ILE A 34 3.30 1.01 22.87
CA ILE A 34 3.14 1.14 21.42
C ILE A 34 2.14 0.14 20.84
N GLY A 35 2.02 -1.07 21.40
CA GLY A 35 1.04 -2.07 20.96
C GLY A 35 -0.40 -1.56 21.10
N ARG A 36 -0.76 -1.03 22.27
CA ARG A 36 -2.07 -0.42 22.50
C ARG A 36 -2.32 0.78 21.58
N HIS A 37 -1.31 1.63 21.40
CA HIS A 37 -1.41 2.77 20.50
C HIS A 37 -1.65 2.34 19.05
N ALA A 38 -0.94 1.31 18.58
CA ALA A 38 -1.15 0.73 17.25
C ALA A 38 -2.58 0.21 17.06
N CYS A 39 -3.19 -0.41 18.08
CA CYS A 39 -4.61 -0.81 18.03
C CYS A 39 -5.55 0.40 17.90
N LEU A 40 -5.29 1.50 18.62
CA LEU A 40 -6.08 2.73 18.49
C LEU A 40 -5.96 3.34 17.09
N VAL A 41 -4.76 3.35 16.53
CA VAL A 41 -4.50 3.83 15.16
C VAL A 41 -5.19 2.93 14.14
N ALA A 42 -5.15 1.61 14.30
CA ALA A 42 -5.88 0.68 13.46
C ALA A 42 -7.39 0.94 13.50
N ALA A 43 -7.95 1.17 14.70
CA ALA A 43 -9.35 1.54 14.85
C ALA A 43 -9.69 2.89 14.19
N LEU A 44 -8.82 3.90 14.31
CA LEU A 44 -8.98 5.19 13.64
C LEU A 44 -9.03 5.03 12.11
N ILE A 45 -8.13 4.22 11.55
CA ILE A 45 -8.11 3.93 10.11
C ILE A 45 -9.41 3.24 9.69
N GLU A 46 -9.83 2.21 10.44
CA GLU A 46 -11.07 1.47 10.18
C GLU A 46 -12.32 2.38 10.24
N ALA A 47 -12.36 3.32 11.18
CA ALA A 47 -13.43 4.30 11.30
C ALA A 47 -13.39 5.35 10.17
N GLY A 48 -12.20 5.75 9.72
CA GLY A 48 -12.03 6.60 8.56
C GLY A 48 -12.53 5.94 7.27
N GLU A 49 -12.24 4.65 7.09
CA GLU A 49 -12.76 3.85 5.97
C GLU A 49 -14.29 3.73 6.01
N LEU A 50 -14.87 3.48 7.20
CA LEU A 50 -16.33 3.48 7.40
C LEU A 50 -16.95 4.82 7.01
N ALA A 51 -16.37 5.93 7.48
CA ALA A 51 -16.85 7.27 7.13
C ALA A 51 -16.72 7.56 5.63
N GLN A 52 -15.61 7.16 5.01
CA GLN A 52 -15.40 7.29 3.55
C GLN A 52 -16.48 6.52 2.77
N GLY A 53 -16.72 5.26 3.12
CA GLY A 53 -17.66 4.41 2.38
C GLY A 53 -19.10 4.93 2.45
N ILE A 54 -19.55 5.35 3.64
CA ILE A 54 -20.90 5.96 3.81
C ILE A 54 -20.99 7.28 3.05
N ALA A 55 -19.98 8.15 3.17
CA ALA A 55 -19.97 9.45 2.51
C ALA A 55 -19.93 9.34 0.98
N ASP A 56 -19.16 8.39 0.43
CA ASP A 56 -19.13 8.14 -1.01
C ASP A 56 -20.46 7.57 -1.51
N ALA A 57 -21.10 6.65 -0.78
CA ALA A 57 -22.41 6.15 -1.16
C ALA A 57 -23.47 7.27 -1.22
N ARG A 58 -23.44 8.20 -0.25
CA ARG A 58 -24.32 9.38 -0.27
C ARG A 58 -23.97 10.36 -1.37
N PHE A 59 -22.69 10.58 -1.64
CA PHE A 59 -22.23 11.41 -2.74
C PHE A 59 -22.76 10.91 -4.10
N HIS A 60 -22.70 9.60 -4.35
CA HIS A 60 -23.25 9.00 -5.56
C HIS A 60 -24.78 9.13 -5.59
N ALA A 61 -25.47 8.88 -4.48
CA ALA A 61 -26.92 9.06 -4.39
C ALA A 61 -27.37 10.51 -4.65
N ASN A 62 -26.53 11.48 -4.32
CA ASN A 62 -26.78 12.91 -4.53
C ASN A 62 -26.30 13.44 -5.89
N GLY A 63 -25.96 12.54 -6.83
CA GLY A 63 -25.51 12.91 -8.18
C GLY A 63 -24.15 13.60 -8.17
N GLU A 64 -23.20 13.05 -7.42
CA GLU A 64 -21.82 13.56 -7.28
C GLU A 64 -21.72 14.95 -6.64
N HIS A 65 -22.55 15.18 -5.62
CA HIS A 65 -22.49 16.39 -4.80
C HIS A 65 -22.34 16.02 -3.32
N ASP A 66 -21.39 16.67 -2.67
CA ASP A 66 -21.27 16.62 -1.21
C ASP A 66 -22.41 17.39 -0.57
N ALA A 67 -23.00 16.84 0.48
CA ALA A 67 -24.10 17.46 1.22
C ALA A 67 -24.08 17.00 2.70
N PRO A 68 -24.62 17.80 3.63
CA PRO A 68 -24.79 17.37 5.01
C PRO A 68 -25.63 16.09 5.12
N ALA A 69 -25.17 15.14 5.93
CA ALA A 69 -25.85 13.88 6.19
C ALA A 69 -25.54 13.38 7.60
N GLN A 70 -26.58 13.05 8.38
CA GLN A 70 -26.47 12.69 9.80
C GLN A 70 -25.61 11.44 10.03
N GLU A 71 -25.72 10.46 9.13
CA GLU A 71 -24.95 9.22 9.13
C GLU A 71 -23.46 9.44 8.84
N VAL A 72 -23.13 10.41 7.99
CA VAL A 72 -21.74 10.78 7.72
C VAL A 72 -21.16 11.49 8.93
N ASP A 73 -21.92 12.40 9.54
CA ASP A 73 -21.55 13.08 10.77
C ASP A 73 -21.34 12.09 11.93
N ALA A 74 -22.21 11.08 12.05
CA ALA A 74 -22.08 10.02 13.05
C ALA A 74 -20.83 9.17 12.83
N ALA A 75 -20.52 8.78 11.59
CA ALA A 75 -19.30 8.04 11.27
C ALA A 75 -18.04 8.89 11.53
N MET A 76 -18.04 10.17 11.17
CA MET A 76 -16.95 11.09 11.47
C MET A 76 -16.79 11.36 12.97
N ALA A 77 -17.89 11.35 13.75
CA ALA A 77 -17.82 11.47 15.20
C ALA A 77 -17.12 10.25 15.85
N ILE A 78 -17.35 9.03 15.33
CA ILE A 78 -16.61 7.84 15.75
C ILE A 78 -15.12 8.00 15.44
N ALA A 79 -14.77 8.43 14.22
CA ALA A 79 -13.39 8.67 13.83
C ALA A 79 -12.72 9.75 14.71
N LEU A 80 -13.40 10.87 14.99
CA LEU A 80 -12.91 11.93 15.86
C LEU A 80 -12.70 11.47 17.30
N MET A 81 -13.60 10.63 17.82
CA MET A 81 -13.45 10.04 19.15
C MET A 81 -12.17 9.19 19.22
N LEU A 82 -11.95 8.31 18.24
CA LEU A 82 -10.75 7.47 18.16
C LEU A 82 -9.48 8.30 17.98
N ALA A 83 -9.53 9.34 17.13
CA ALA A 83 -8.45 10.30 16.97
C ALA A 83 -8.05 10.98 18.28
N ARG A 84 -9.01 11.36 19.12
CA ARG A 84 -8.72 11.93 20.46
C ARG A 84 -8.03 10.92 21.37
N LEU A 85 -8.39 9.64 21.29
CA LEU A 85 -7.69 8.58 22.04
C LEU A 85 -6.27 8.35 21.52
N CYS A 86 -6.07 8.35 20.20
CA CYS A 86 -4.73 8.30 19.59
C CYS A 86 -3.88 9.49 20.05
N ALA A 87 -4.42 10.71 19.97
CA ALA A 87 -3.75 11.93 20.41
C ALA A 87 -3.40 11.90 21.91
N HIS A 88 -4.32 11.44 22.75
CA HIS A 88 -4.07 11.28 24.19
C HIS A 88 -2.95 10.25 24.46
N SER A 89 -3.00 9.10 23.79
CA SER A 89 -1.97 8.07 23.90
C SER A 89 -0.60 8.61 23.47
N TRP A 90 -0.53 9.35 22.36
CA TRP A 90 0.71 9.93 21.85
C TRP A 90 1.26 11.02 22.78
N HIS A 91 0.45 12.02 23.16
CA HIS A 91 0.90 13.12 24.01
C HIS A 91 1.35 12.69 25.41
N SER A 92 0.88 11.55 25.89
CA SER A 92 1.28 10.98 27.18
C SER A 92 2.52 10.08 27.11
N GLY A 93 3.25 10.08 25.98
CA GLY A 93 4.40 9.20 25.77
C GLY A 93 4.02 7.72 25.81
N LEU A 94 2.81 7.39 25.32
CA LEU A 94 2.20 6.06 25.29
C LEU A 94 1.78 5.51 26.68
N ARG A 95 1.91 6.31 27.75
CA ARG A 95 1.63 5.89 29.14
C ARG A 95 0.23 6.22 29.63
N GLY A 96 -0.45 7.17 29.01
CA GLY A 96 -1.75 7.70 29.45
C GLY A 96 -2.78 6.59 29.59
N ALA A 97 -3.52 6.59 30.70
CA ALA A 97 -4.59 5.62 30.89
C ALA A 97 -5.72 5.89 29.89
N LEU A 98 -6.25 4.83 29.27
CA LEU A 98 -7.53 4.96 28.59
C LEU A 98 -8.63 5.23 29.62
N PRO A 99 -9.70 5.95 29.25
CA PRO A 99 -10.86 6.11 30.13
C PRO A 99 -11.35 4.76 30.64
N SER A 100 -11.61 4.65 31.95
CA SER A 100 -12.10 3.41 32.58
C SER A 100 -13.39 2.90 31.95
N ARG A 101 -14.21 3.82 31.44
CA ARG A 101 -15.31 3.53 30.52
C ARG A 101 -15.02 4.20 29.18
N MET A 102 -14.72 3.38 28.18
CA MET A 102 -14.53 3.86 26.81
C MET A 102 -15.82 4.53 26.30
N PRO A 103 -15.70 5.60 25.49
CA PRO A 103 -16.85 6.18 24.82
C PRO A 103 -17.54 5.09 23.98
N SER A 104 -18.83 4.87 24.24
CA SER A 104 -19.60 3.89 23.48
C SER A 104 -19.83 4.41 22.07
N ILE A 105 -19.45 3.63 21.06
CA ILE A 105 -19.77 3.95 19.66
C ILE A 105 -21.27 3.76 19.35
N GLU A 106 -22.03 3.09 20.23
CA GLU A 106 -23.42 2.69 19.96
C GLU A 106 -24.37 3.87 19.75
N GLY A 107 -24.12 4.99 20.43
CA GLY A 107 -24.92 6.21 20.22
C GLY A 107 -24.82 6.73 18.80
N TRP A 108 -23.64 6.65 18.17
CA TRP A 108 -23.45 7.02 16.77
C TRP A 108 -23.81 5.88 15.82
N ALA A 109 -23.53 4.62 16.20
CA ALA A 109 -23.84 3.45 15.39
C ALA A 109 -25.34 3.34 15.09
N ALA A 110 -26.21 3.77 16.02
CA ALA A 110 -27.66 3.82 15.83
C ALA A 110 -28.11 4.74 14.68
N HIS A 111 -27.26 5.68 14.26
CA HIS A 111 -27.51 6.58 13.13
C HIS A 111 -26.89 6.10 11.81
N LEU A 112 -26.15 4.98 11.82
CA LEU A 112 -25.50 4.47 10.62
C LEU A 112 -26.45 3.57 9.82
N PRO A 113 -26.45 3.66 8.48
CA PRO A 113 -27.31 2.84 7.64
C PRO A 113 -26.83 1.38 7.60
N ALA A 114 -27.78 0.45 7.59
CA ALA A 114 -27.50 -0.95 7.27
C ALA A 114 -27.34 -1.08 5.74
N MET A 115 -26.11 -1.00 5.25
CA MET A 115 -25.81 -1.06 3.82
C MET A 115 -24.42 -1.62 3.52
N ASP A 116 -24.24 -1.99 2.26
CA ASP A 116 -22.92 -2.24 1.67
C ASP A 116 -22.26 -0.90 1.32
N ILE A 117 -20.96 -0.82 1.54
CA ILE A 117 -20.12 0.31 1.24
C ILE A 117 -18.90 -0.14 0.43
N GLU A 118 -18.44 0.74 -0.44
CA GLU A 118 -17.17 0.56 -1.16
C GLU A 118 -16.06 1.31 -0.43
N VAL A 119 -15.08 0.54 0.04
CA VAL A 119 -13.95 1.03 0.83
C VAL A 119 -12.70 0.99 -0.02
N ARG A 120 -11.98 2.11 -0.07
CA ARG A 120 -10.70 2.21 -0.76
C ARG A 120 -9.56 2.04 0.22
N GLN A 121 -8.54 1.27 -0.16
CA GLN A 121 -7.33 1.16 0.66
C GLN A 121 -6.60 2.51 0.70
N PRO A 122 -6.35 3.08 1.90
CA PRO A 122 -5.53 4.28 2.01
C PRO A 122 -4.06 3.96 1.71
N GLU A 123 -3.54 4.44 0.58
CA GLU A 123 -2.18 4.14 0.12
C GLU A 123 -1.10 4.64 1.08
N GLY A 124 -1.23 5.86 1.63
CA GLY A 124 -0.32 6.41 2.63
C GLY A 124 -0.06 5.45 3.80
N TYR A 125 -1.13 4.85 4.33
CA TYR A 125 -1.03 3.88 5.42
C TYR A 125 -0.50 2.54 4.95
N ALA A 126 -0.85 2.11 3.73
CA ALA A 126 -0.45 0.80 3.24
C ALA A 126 1.03 0.77 2.81
N PHE A 127 1.54 1.87 2.25
CA PHE A 127 2.69 1.85 1.36
C PHE A 127 3.78 2.87 1.68
N TYR A 128 3.40 4.09 2.07
CA TYR A 128 4.32 5.23 2.11
C TYR A 128 4.81 5.59 3.52
N ALA A 129 4.50 4.77 4.53
CA ALA A 129 4.82 5.05 5.93
C ALA A 129 4.31 6.44 6.36
N LEU A 130 3.07 6.77 5.97
CA LEU A 130 2.37 7.97 6.41
C LEU A 130 1.65 7.66 7.72
N TYR A 131 1.96 8.42 8.77
CA TYR A 131 1.46 8.16 10.13
C TYR A 131 0.47 9.26 10.54
N PRO A 132 -0.70 8.93 11.11
CA PRO A 132 -1.60 9.92 11.72
C PRO A 132 -0.90 10.83 12.72
N GLU A 133 0.13 10.33 13.40
CA GLU A 133 0.99 11.04 14.34
C GLU A 133 1.73 12.22 13.69
N CYS A 134 2.10 12.11 12.41
CA CYS A 134 2.70 13.22 11.66
C CYS A 134 1.70 14.35 11.44
N TYR A 135 0.44 14.01 11.17
CA TYR A 135 -0.63 14.99 11.00
C TYR A 135 -1.04 15.62 12.34
N LEU A 136 -1.03 14.83 13.42
CA LEU A 136 -1.17 15.33 14.78
C LEU A 136 -0.08 16.36 15.10
N ALA A 137 1.20 16.02 14.86
CA ALA A 137 2.32 16.92 15.12
C ALA A 137 2.28 18.18 14.26
N ALA A 138 1.89 18.08 12.99
CA ALA A 138 1.72 19.23 12.11
C ALA A 138 0.59 20.16 12.61
N ALA A 139 -0.56 19.58 12.97
CA ALA A 139 -1.71 20.31 13.49
C ALA A 139 -1.42 20.98 14.85
N CYS A 140 -0.73 20.30 15.78
CA CYS A 140 -0.37 20.88 17.07
C CYS A 140 0.47 22.16 16.96
N ARG A 141 1.31 22.28 15.92
CA ARG A 141 2.12 23.49 15.67
C ARG A 141 1.31 24.71 15.23
N LEU A 142 0.10 24.49 14.70
CA LEU A 142 -0.83 25.57 14.34
C LEU A 142 -1.57 26.14 15.56
N GLY A 143 -1.68 25.36 16.64
CA GLY A 143 -2.41 25.72 17.85
C GLY A 143 -3.93 25.59 17.72
N ALA A 144 -4.60 25.43 18.86
CA ALA A 144 -6.06 25.39 18.91
C ALA A 144 -6.67 26.77 18.59
N GLY A 145 -7.84 26.78 17.96
CA GLY A 145 -8.49 28.00 17.50
C GLY A 145 -9.82 27.73 16.81
N PRO A 146 -10.46 28.75 16.21
CA PRO A 146 -11.64 28.56 15.39
C PRO A 146 -11.23 27.89 14.07
N TRP A 147 -11.25 26.56 14.06
CA TRP A 147 -10.87 25.75 12.90
C TRP A 147 -12.07 25.05 12.27
N ARG A 148 -12.01 24.92 10.95
CA ARG A 148 -12.75 23.92 10.17
C ARG A 148 -11.73 23.01 9.48
N VAL A 149 -11.79 21.73 9.78
CA VAL A 149 -10.96 20.71 9.15
C VAL A 149 -11.77 20.03 8.04
N ILE A 150 -11.17 19.98 6.85
CA ILE A 150 -11.77 19.43 5.63
C ILE A 150 -10.87 18.29 5.14
N GLY A 151 -11.32 17.05 5.29
CA GLY A 151 -10.62 15.87 4.76
C GLY A 151 -11.00 15.57 3.32
N LEU A 152 -10.02 15.27 2.47
CA LEU A 152 -10.32 14.77 1.12
C LEU A 152 -10.53 13.25 1.17
N ARG A 153 -11.69 12.78 0.71
CA ARG A 153 -12.12 11.38 0.89
C ARG A 153 -11.17 10.37 0.23
N SER A 154 -11.10 9.18 0.83
CA SER A 154 -9.96 8.24 0.91
C SER A 154 -9.27 8.40 2.27
N ILE A 155 -7.94 8.48 2.31
CA ILE A 155 -7.15 8.62 3.55
C ILE A 155 -7.51 9.85 4.40
N GLY A 156 -7.94 10.95 3.76
CA GLY A 156 -8.21 12.22 4.41
C GLY A 156 -9.36 12.20 5.42
N THR A 157 -10.21 11.17 5.48
CA THR A 157 -11.25 11.05 6.53
C THR A 157 -10.62 10.87 7.92
N SER A 158 -9.77 9.84 8.07
CA SER A 158 -9.03 9.57 9.31
C SER A 158 -8.00 10.66 9.62
N LEU A 159 -7.33 11.22 8.62
CA LEU A 159 -6.37 12.31 8.82
C LEU A 159 -7.07 13.62 9.24
N ALA A 160 -8.26 13.92 8.71
CA ALA A 160 -9.04 15.05 9.18
C ALA A 160 -9.48 14.86 10.62
N ALA A 161 -9.85 13.65 11.03
CA ALA A 161 -10.20 13.36 12.42
C ALA A 161 -9.01 13.60 13.38
N ILE A 162 -7.79 13.15 13.04
CA ILE A 162 -6.61 13.37 13.89
C ILE A 162 -6.18 14.85 13.91
N ALA A 163 -6.25 15.54 12.77
CA ALA A 163 -6.00 16.98 12.72
C ALA A 163 -7.03 17.77 13.54
N ALA A 164 -8.31 17.43 13.43
CA ALA A 164 -9.39 18.05 14.20
C ALA A 164 -9.23 17.83 15.71
N ALA A 165 -8.76 16.65 16.13
CA ALA A 165 -8.45 16.39 17.54
C ALA A 165 -7.36 17.33 18.09
N ALA A 166 -6.34 17.68 17.30
CA ALA A 166 -5.31 18.64 17.69
C ALA A 166 -5.76 20.11 17.60
N LEU A 167 -6.50 20.47 16.55
CA LEU A 167 -6.94 21.84 16.30
C LEU A 167 -8.15 22.26 17.15
N GLY A 168 -8.86 21.29 17.73
CA GLY A 168 -10.06 21.53 18.52
C GLY A 168 -11.33 21.72 17.67
N ASP A 169 -11.34 21.29 16.41
CA ASP A 169 -12.55 21.28 15.59
C ASP A 169 -13.49 20.15 16.07
N PRO A 170 -14.71 20.48 16.55
CA PRO A 170 -15.65 19.46 17.03
C PRO A 170 -16.33 18.69 15.89
N ARG A 171 -16.28 19.18 14.65
CA ARG A 171 -17.06 18.65 13.51
C ARG A 171 -16.27 18.77 12.19
N PRO A 172 -15.18 17.98 12.03
CA PRO A 172 -14.50 17.88 10.74
C PRO A 172 -15.46 17.40 9.66
N VAL A 173 -15.31 17.94 8.46
CA VAL A 173 -16.10 17.57 7.29
C VAL A 173 -15.21 16.90 6.24
N THR A 174 -15.81 16.24 5.26
CA THR A 174 -15.06 15.58 4.19
C THR A 174 -15.65 15.91 2.82
N LEU A 175 -14.80 16.05 1.81
CA LEU A 175 -15.19 16.36 0.43
C LEU A 175 -14.58 15.34 -0.55
N ARG A 176 -15.24 15.10 -1.68
CA ARG A 176 -14.72 14.25 -2.77
C ARG A 176 -14.47 15.07 -4.03
N PRO A 177 -13.19 15.36 -4.33
CA PRO A 177 -12.81 15.87 -5.64
C PRO A 177 -13.10 14.83 -6.74
N VAL A 178 -13.70 15.27 -7.84
CA VAL A 178 -14.05 14.45 -9.02
C VAL A 178 -13.53 15.07 -10.32
N GLY A 179 -13.71 14.37 -11.45
CA GLY A 179 -13.22 14.80 -12.76
C GLY A 179 -11.81 14.31 -13.07
N HIS A 180 -11.15 14.91 -14.06
CA HIS A 180 -9.83 14.48 -14.54
C HIS A 180 -8.76 14.52 -13.41
N PRO A 181 -7.85 13.54 -13.29
CA PRO A 181 -6.84 13.48 -12.21
C PRO A 181 -5.95 14.73 -12.08
N PHE A 182 -5.75 15.46 -13.17
CA PHE A 182 -4.95 16.71 -13.19
C PHE A 182 -5.80 17.99 -13.20
N GLY A 183 -7.13 17.86 -13.09
CA GLY A 183 -8.08 18.96 -13.18
C GLY A 183 -9.32 18.71 -12.35
N ARG A 184 -9.15 18.33 -11.08
CA ARG A 184 -10.26 17.99 -10.19
C ARG A 184 -11.16 19.20 -9.91
N ARG A 185 -12.42 18.90 -9.59
CA ARG A 185 -13.45 19.84 -9.13
C ARG A 185 -14.16 19.27 -7.91
N VAL A 186 -14.73 20.15 -7.10
CA VAL A 186 -15.54 19.79 -5.94
C VAL A 186 -16.89 20.46 -6.09
N ALA A 187 -17.95 19.78 -5.68
CA ALA A 187 -19.31 20.30 -5.68
C ALA A 187 -19.89 20.09 -4.28
N TRP A 188 -20.15 21.18 -3.55
CA TRP A 188 -20.64 21.15 -2.18
C TRP A 188 -21.99 21.86 -2.07
N ARG A 189 -23.05 21.10 -1.86
CA ARG A 189 -24.40 21.64 -1.65
C ARG A 189 -24.60 21.99 -0.18
N ALA A 190 -25.20 23.16 0.05
CA ALA A 190 -25.49 23.68 1.38
C ALA A 190 -24.25 23.66 2.28
N ALA A 191 -23.13 24.21 1.76
CA ALA A 191 -21.92 24.40 2.55
C ALA A 191 -22.27 25.13 3.87
N PRO A 192 -21.75 24.68 5.03
CA PRO A 192 -21.92 25.39 6.28
C PRO A 192 -21.41 26.82 6.12
N ARG A 193 -22.16 27.80 6.60
CA ARG A 193 -21.75 29.20 6.53
C ARG A 193 -20.35 29.36 7.12
N THR A 194 -19.47 29.96 6.33
CA THR A 194 -18.12 30.28 6.76
C THR A 194 -18.14 31.56 7.58
N GLU A 195 -17.83 31.46 8.87
CA GLU A 195 -17.57 32.64 9.67
C GLU A 195 -16.30 33.33 9.14
N PRO A 196 -16.24 34.68 9.07
CA PRO A 196 -14.97 35.40 9.12
C PRO A 196 -14.23 34.91 10.39
N SER A 197 -12.98 35.16 10.68
CA SER A 197 -12.22 34.51 11.78
C SER A 197 -11.97 32.99 11.66
N LEU A 198 -12.78 32.19 10.95
CA LEU A 198 -12.56 30.74 10.83
C LEU A 198 -11.35 30.42 9.94
N HIS A 199 -10.43 29.62 10.47
CA HIS A 199 -9.32 29.04 9.70
C HIS A 199 -9.74 27.68 9.11
N HIS A 200 -9.26 27.37 7.91
CA HIS A 200 -9.59 26.15 7.19
C HIS A 200 -8.34 25.29 7.01
N ALA A 201 -8.36 24.08 7.55
CA ALA A 201 -7.31 23.09 7.36
C ALA A 201 -7.78 22.02 6.36
N ILE A 202 -7.21 22.01 5.16
CA ILE A 202 -7.46 21.00 4.14
C ILE A 202 -6.47 19.85 4.36
N VAL A 203 -6.98 18.64 4.52
CA VAL A 203 -6.18 17.47 4.94
C VAL A 203 -6.27 16.37 3.91
N ASP A 204 -5.12 15.95 3.40
CA ASP A 204 -4.98 14.82 2.49
C ASP A 204 -3.53 14.28 2.56
N GLU A 205 -3.31 13.09 2.00
CA GLU A 205 -1.97 12.56 1.74
C GLU A 205 -1.20 13.37 0.69
N GLY A 206 -1.92 13.98 -0.26
CA GLY A 206 -1.39 14.73 -1.38
C GLY A 206 -0.30 15.76 -1.03
N PRO A 207 0.37 16.33 -2.04
CA PRO A 207 -0.23 16.65 -3.35
C PRO A 207 -0.16 15.60 -4.46
N GLY A 208 0.62 14.53 -4.33
CA GLY A 208 0.87 13.60 -5.44
C GLY A 208 1.43 14.30 -6.70
N LEU A 209 1.17 13.74 -7.88
CA LEU A 209 1.73 14.24 -9.14
C LEU A 209 1.23 15.63 -9.56
N SER A 210 -0.04 15.96 -9.27
CA SER A 210 -0.67 17.19 -9.79
C SER A 210 -1.13 18.18 -8.72
N GLY A 211 -1.42 17.75 -7.49
CA GLY A 211 -2.01 18.58 -6.44
C GLY A 211 -3.44 19.07 -6.71
N SER A 212 -4.10 18.55 -7.74
CA SER A 212 -5.37 19.10 -8.25
C SER A 212 -6.54 18.94 -7.27
N SER A 213 -6.56 17.87 -6.47
CA SER A 213 -7.59 17.61 -5.45
C SER A 213 -7.65 18.71 -4.39
N MET A 214 -6.50 19.08 -3.82
CA MET A 214 -6.41 20.18 -2.85
C MET A 214 -6.70 21.53 -3.51
N ALA A 215 -6.18 21.75 -4.73
CA ALA A 215 -6.43 22.98 -5.48
C ALA A 215 -7.93 23.21 -5.74
N ALA A 216 -8.69 22.15 -5.98
CA ALA A 216 -10.14 22.24 -6.15
C ALA A 216 -10.85 22.77 -4.89
N VAL A 217 -10.41 22.36 -3.69
CA VAL A 217 -10.97 22.87 -2.43
C VAL A 217 -10.49 24.27 -2.11
N ILE A 218 -9.21 24.60 -2.39
CA ILE A 218 -8.72 25.99 -2.28
C ILE A 218 -9.61 26.90 -3.14
N ARG A 219 -9.85 26.52 -4.40
CA ARG A 219 -10.70 27.29 -5.32
C ARG A 219 -12.10 27.50 -4.74
N LEU A 220 -12.76 26.43 -4.28
CA LEU A 220 -14.08 26.50 -3.63
C LEU A 220 -14.10 27.51 -2.47
N LEU A 221 -13.15 27.40 -1.55
CA LEU A 221 -13.07 28.31 -0.38
C LEU A 221 -12.81 29.76 -0.78
N ARG A 222 -12.01 29.98 -1.84
CA ARG A 222 -11.67 31.34 -2.30
C ARG A 222 -12.80 32.00 -3.08
N GLU A 223 -13.39 31.27 -4.02
CA GLU A 223 -14.31 31.83 -5.01
C GLU A 223 -15.76 31.80 -4.53
N GLU A 224 -16.19 30.75 -3.84
CA GLU A 224 -17.59 30.59 -3.42
C GLU A 224 -17.80 31.07 -1.97
N GLU A 225 -16.84 30.81 -1.08
CA GLU A 225 -16.96 31.14 0.35
C GLU A 225 -16.21 32.44 0.76
N GLY A 226 -15.45 33.04 -0.16
CA GLY A 226 -14.74 34.31 0.09
C GLY A 226 -13.66 34.24 1.17
N VAL A 227 -13.11 33.07 1.46
CA VAL A 227 -12.08 32.86 2.49
C VAL A 227 -10.79 33.57 2.11
N ALA A 228 -10.17 34.30 3.03
CA ALA A 228 -8.88 34.94 2.80
C ALA A 228 -7.74 33.91 2.70
N PRO A 229 -6.74 34.08 1.81
CA PRO A 229 -5.67 33.10 1.60
C PRO A 229 -4.88 32.77 2.89
N GLN A 230 -4.68 33.75 3.77
CA GLN A 230 -3.98 33.57 5.05
C GLN A 230 -4.73 32.67 6.04
N ARG A 231 -5.98 32.32 5.75
CA ARG A 231 -6.82 31.41 6.55
C ARG A 231 -6.95 30.03 5.93
N ILE A 232 -6.26 29.74 4.83
CA ILE A 232 -6.26 28.43 4.19
C ILE A 232 -4.92 27.74 4.47
N HIS A 233 -5.01 26.61 5.17
CA HIS A 233 -3.88 25.80 5.60
C HIS A 233 -4.01 24.42 4.96
N LEU A 234 -2.91 23.88 4.44
CA LEU A 234 -2.85 22.52 3.90
C LEU A 234 -2.06 21.66 4.89
N LEU A 235 -2.64 20.55 5.35
CA LEU A 235 -1.92 19.50 6.06
C LEU A 235 -1.67 18.36 5.07
N THR A 236 -0.40 18.14 4.74
CA THR A 236 0.06 17.25 3.67
C THR A 236 1.14 16.31 4.17
N ALA A 237 1.43 15.25 3.40
CA ALA A 237 2.55 14.36 3.72
C ALA A 237 3.91 15.08 3.65
N HIS A 238 4.00 16.13 2.82
CA HIS A 238 5.20 16.98 2.72
C HIS A 238 4.85 18.42 2.28
N ALA A 239 5.71 19.38 2.62
CA ALA A 239 5.50 20.80 2.31
C ALA A 239 6.08 21.26 0.95
N ARG A 240 6.61 20.36 0.11
CA ARG A 240 7.31 20.70 -1.16
C ARG A 240 6.43 21.26 -2.29
N GLY A 241 5.12 21.37 -2.11
CA GLY A 241 4.22 21.75 -3.20
C GLY A 241 3.88 20.60 -4.15
N PRO A 242 3.07 20.85 -5.19
CA PRO A 242 2.58 19.83 -6.09
C PRO A 242 3.63 19.38 -7.11
N GLY A 243 3.51 18.13 -7.58
CA GLY A 243 4.47 17.46 -8.47
C GLY A 243 4.60 18.05 -9.87
N ALA A 244 5.31 17.35 -10.75
CA ALA A 244 5.65 17.81 -12.10
C ALA A 244 4.42 18.05 -13.00
N GLU A 245 3.38 17.25 -12.83
CA GLU A 245 2.12 17.31 -13.61
C GLU A 245 1.17 18.42 -13.15
N ALA A 246 1.58 19.26 -12.20
CA ALA A 246 0.75 20.38 -11.73
C ALA A 246 0.71 21.52 -12.74
N SER A 247 -0.50 21.89 -13.16
CA SER A 247 -0.73 22.99 -14.08
C SER A 247 -0.37 24.36 -13.46
N PRO A 248 -0.12 25.40 -14.27
CA PRO A 248 0.10 26.76 -13.77
C PRO A 248 -1.02 27.26 -12.86
N GLN A 249 -2.28 26.92 -13.18
CA GLN A 249 -3.44 27.29 -12.37
C GLN A 249 -3.42 26.59 -11.00
N VAL A 250 -3.07 25.30 -10.95
CA VAL A 250 -2.95 24.57 -9.68
C VAL A 250 -1.84 25.17 -8.83
N ARG A 251 -0.68 25.49 -9.41
CA ARG A 251 0.43 26.14 -8.70
C ARG A 251 0.04 27.51 -8.16
N ALA A 252 -0.71 28.30 -8.93
CA ALA A 252 -1.21 29.60 -8.50
C ALA A 252 -2.20 29.52 -7.33
N LEU A 253 -3.07 28.51 -7.31
CA LEU A 253 -3.97 28.26 -6.17
C LEU A 253 -3.19 27.79 -4.94
N TRP A 254 -2.20 26.91 -5.12
CA TRP A 254 -1.35 26.43 -4.04
C TRP A 254 -0.59 27.56 -3.34
N ALA A 255 -0.10 28.55 -4.07
CA ALA A 255 0.56 29.73 -3.51
C ALA A 255 -0.37 30.62 -2.64
N GLN A 256 -1.68 30.38 -2.69
CA GLN A 256 -2.70 31.09 -1.90
C GLN A 256 -3.08 30.35 -0.60
N ALA A 257 -2.33 29.31 -0.24
CA ALA A 257 -2.50 28.57 1.01
C ALA A 257 -1.13 28.31 1.66
N THR A 258 -1.12 28.06 2.97
CA THR A 258 0.11 27.72 3.69
C THR A 258 0.18 26.21 3.92
N SER A 259 1.23 25.56 3.45
CA SER A 259 1.43 24.11 3.64
C SER A 259 2.15 23.79 4.94
N HIS A 260 1.69 22.77 5.64
CA HIS A 260 2.20 22.28 6.91
C HIS A 260 2.36 20.77 6.83
N ALA A 261 3.55 20.28 7.20
CA ALA A 261 3.84 18.86 7.23
C ALA A 261 4.79 18.55 8.40
N ALA A 262 4.65 17.38 9.01
CA ALA A 262 5.65 16.83 9.92
C ALA A 262 6.28 15.60 9.25
N ASP A 263 7.61 15.56 9.26
CA ASP A 263 8.35 14.49 8.63
C ASP A 263 8.38 13.23 9.50
N PHE A 264 8.29 12.05 8.87
CA PHE A 264 8.38 10.76 9.56
C PHE A 264 9.66 10.65 10.40
N ASP A 265 10.80 11.07 9.85
CA ASP A 265 12.07 10.96 10.54
C ASP A 265 12.09 11.86 11.80
N ALA A 266 11.41 13.00 11.78
CA ALA A 266 11.29 13.87 12.95
C ALA A 266 10.34 13.32 14.02
N VAL A 267 9.25 12.67 13.61
CA VAL A 267 8.18 12.22 14.53
C VAL A 267 8.44 10.83 15.08
N ILE A 268 9.14 9.95 14.33
CA ILE A 268 9.29 8.53 14.65
C ILE A 268 10.75 8.07 14.73
N LEU A 269 11.67 8.56 13.89
CA LEU A 269 13.08 8.12 14.01
C LEU A 269 13.83 8.92 15.08
N ASN A 270 13.71 10.24 15.03
CA ASN A 270 14.43 11.21 15.85
C ASN A 270 13.51 11.88 16.88
N ALA A 271 12.42 11.21 17.26
CA ALA A 271 11.43 11.75 18.18
C ALA A 271 12.07 12.20 19.50
N ALA A 272 11.64 13.35 20.04
CA ALA A 272 12.17 13.85 21.32
C ALA A 272 11.83 12.89 22.47
N GLU A 273 10.59 12.41 22.53
CA GLU A 273 10.13 11.38 23.47
C GLU A 273 10.66 10.00 23.07
N PRO A 274 11.51 9.35 23.88
CA PRO A 274 12.07 8.04 23.55
C PRO A 274 11.01 6.97 23.26
N ALA A 275 9.85 7.02 23.93
CA ALA A 275 8.77 6.05 23.69
C ALA A 275 8.20 6.10 22.25
N HIS A 276 8.41 7.20 21.52
CA HIS A 276 7.96 7.36 20.12
C HIS A 276 9.01 6.92 19.09
N ARG A 277 10.22 6.58 19.53
CA ARG A 277 11.29 6.20 18.60
C ARG A 277 11.08 4.79 18.09
N LEU A 278 11.18 4.60 16.77
CA LEU A 278 11.19 3.26 16.15
C LEU A 278 12.25 2.36 16.78
N GLN A 279 13.41 2.92 17.17
CA GLN A 279 14.45 2.19 17.88
C GLN A 279 13.92 1.50 19.14
N THR A 280 13.20 2.23 19.99
CA THR A 280 12.62 1.72 21.24
C THR A 280 11.60 0.60 20.97
N TRP A 281 10.82 0.72 19.90
CA TRP A 281 9.84 -0.30 19.53
C TRP A 281 10.52 -1.58 19.05
N VAL A 282 11.59 -1.46 18.27
CA VAL A 282 12.38 -2.60 17.79
C VAL A 282 13.11 -3.28 18.94
N GLU A 283 13.69 -2.53 19.87
CA GLU A 283 14.37 -3.06 21.06
C GLU A 283 13.46 -3.94 21.93
N ALA A 284 12.16 -3.61 22.00
CA ALA A 284 11.18 -4.43 22.69
C ALA A 284 10.95 -5.81 22.04
N CYS A 285 11.25 -5.96 20.75
CA CYS A 285 11.12 -7.23 20.03
C CYS A 285 12.42 -8.04 20.01
N VAL A 286 13.58 -7.39 19.88
CA VAL A 286 14.86 -8.10 19.59
C VAL A 286 15.95 -7.91 20.64
N GLY A 287 15.67 -7.14 21.70
CA GLY A 287 16.64 -6.72 22.71
C GLY A 287 17.39 -5.45 22.33
N SER A 288 18.27 -4.98 23.23
CA SER A 288 19.03 -3.75 23.05
C SER A 288 19.87 -3.74 21.77
N LEU A 289 19.84 -2.61 21.06
CA LEU A 289 20.63 -2.44 19.84
C LEU A 289 22.06 -1.98 20.17
N ARG A 290 23.02 -2.48 19.40
CA ARG A 290 24.45 -2.14 19.48
C ARG A 290 24.78 -0.83 18.78
N ALA A 291 23.92 -0.40 17.86
CA ALA A 291 24.05 0.82 17.07
C ALA A 291 22.66 1.31 16.64
N PRO A 292 22.54 2.59 16.22
CA PRO A 292 21.31 3.11 15.64
C PRO A 292 20.86 2.31 14.41
N LEU A 293 19.56 2.37 14.11
CA LEU A 293 18.98 1.76 12.91
C LEU A 293 19.64 2.29 11.64
N ARG A 294 20.07 1.39 10.75
CA ARG A 294 20.70 1.77 9.48
C ARG A 294 19.74 1.60 8.31
N ALA A 295 19.38 2.71 7.65
CA ALA A 295 18.51 2.67 6.47
C ALA A 295 19.14 1.86 5.33
N ILE A 296 18.33 1.03 4.67
CA ILE A 296 18.72 0.20 3.52
C ILE A 296 17.64 0.16 2.43
N ASP A 297 16.63 1.03 2.49
CA ASP A 297 15.67 1.25 1.41
C ASP A 297 16.32 1.92 0.18
N GLY A 298 15.52 2.14 -0.88
CA GLY A 298 15.99 2.76 -2.12
C GLY A 298 17.10 1.97 -2.83
N GLY A 299 17.15 0.65 -2.65
CA GLY A 299 18.20 -0.22 -3.18
C GLY A 299 19.44 -0.36 -2.30
N GLY A 300 19.48 0.25 -1.11
CA GLY A 300 20.61 0.15 -0.16
C GLY A 300 20.87 -1.28 0.34
N TRP A 301 19.85 -2.14 0.31
CA TRP A 301 19.94 -3.56 0.65
C TRP A 301 20.94 -4.34 -0.23
N ARG A 302 21.18 -3.90 -1.48
CA ARG A 302 22.17 -4.50 -2.38
C ARG A 302 23.58 -4.42 -1.79
N GLN A 303 23.92 -3.27 -1.22
CA GLN A 303 25.18 -3.07 -0.50
C GLN A 303 25.18 -3.82 0.84
N ALA A 304 24.05 -3.86 1.54
CA ALA A 304 23.93 -4.60 2.80
C ALA A 304 24.16 -6.12 2.64
N HIS A 305 23.76 -6.69 1.50
CA HIS A 305 24.08 -8.07 1.10
C HIS A 305 25.49 -8.22 0.50
N ARG A 306 26.29 -7.16 0.46
CA ARG A 306 27.65 -7.14 -0.09
C ARG A 306 27.71 -7.61 -1.55
N MET A 307 26.67 -7.29 -2.33
CA MET A 307 26.62 -7.61 -3.75
C MET A 307 27.62 -6.74 -4.53
N ALA A 308 28.30 -7.32 -5.51
CA ALA A 308 29.16 -6.55 -6.42
C ALA A 308 28.29 -5.61 -7.27
N MET A 309 28.74 -4.36 -7.47
CA MET A 309 27.95 -3.35 -8.21
C MET A 309 27.57 -3.79 -9.63
N ALA A 310 28.43 -4.59 -10.28
CA ALA A 310 28.19 -5.15 -11.60
C ALA A 310 27.01 -6.16 -11.62
N SER A 311 26.75 -6.83 -10.50
CA SER A 311 25.67 -7.82 -10.34
C SER A 311 24.44 -7.29 -9.63
N TRP A 312 24.39 -5.97 -9.36
CA TRP A 312 23.21 -5.35 -8.75
C TRP A 312 21.98 -5.50 -9.65
N PRO A 313 20.85 -5.99 -9.10
CA PRO A 313 19.59 -6.00 -9.80
C PRO A 313 19.04 -4.56 -9.93
N PRO A 314 18.11 -4.34 -10.88
CA PRO A 314 17.39 -3.08 -10.97
C PRO A 314 16.51 -2.85 -9.74
N VAL A 315 16.28 -1.59 -9.39
CA VAL A 315 15.37 -1.18 -8.32
C VAL A 315 14.45 -0.07 -8.80
N HIS A 316 13.27 0.05 -8.18
CA HIS A 316 12.40 1.22 -8.31
C HIS A 316 12.35 1.90 -6.94
N PRO A 317 13.24 2.86 -6.64
CA PRO A 317 13.41 3.38 -5.29
C PRO A 317 12.11 3.92 -4.67
N TRP A 318 11.30 4.64 -5.47
CA TRP A 318 10.04 5.23 -5.02
C TRP A 318 8.99 4.21 -4.56
N GLN A 319 8.92 3.01 -5.17
CA GLN A 319 7.97 1.96 -4.75
C GLN A 319 8.53 1.04 -3.67
N GLU A 320 9.78 1.25 -3.26
CA GLU A 320 10.39 0.41 -2.25
C GLU A 320 9.88 0.77 -0.85
N ARG A 321 9.47 -0.24 -0.07
CA ARG A 321 9.15 -0.05 1.35
C ARG A 321 10.36 0.49 2.09
N ARG A 322 10.11 1.36 3.06
CA ARG A 322 11.11 1.82 4.05
C ARG A 322 11.66 0.61 4.83
N LYS A 323 12.98 0.53 4.94
CA LYS A 323 13.71 -0.61 5.51
C LYS A 323 14.91 -0.15 6.31
N PHE A 324 15.11 -0.77 7.46
CA PHE A 324 16.29 -0.58 8.29
C PHE A 324 16.92 -1.90 8.68
N LEU A 325 18.21 -1.87 9.00
CA LEU A 325 18.87 -2.93 9.74
C LEU A 325 19.01 -2.53 11.20
N ALA A 326 18.64 -3.47 12.07
CA ALA A 326 18.84 -3.40 13.51
C ALA A 326 19.88 -4.45 13.91
N GLU A 327 20.93 -4.02 14.60
CA GLU A 327 21.98 -4.91 15.11
C GLU A 327 21.81 -5.07 16.61
N ALA A 328 21.31 -6.23 17.04
CA ALA A 328 21.10 -6.57 18.45
C ALA A 328 22.09 -7.66 18.90
N GLU A 329 22.12 -7.96 20.19
CA GLU A 329 22.89 -9.11 20.69
C GLU A 329 22.41 -10.45 20.12
N SER A 330 21.10 -10.57 19.89
CA SER A 330 20.44 -11.73 19.29
C SER A 330 20.78 -11.94 17.81
N GLY A 331 21.38 -10.93 17.16
CA GLY A 331 21.80 -10.94 15.76
C GLY A 331 21.29 -9.73 14.98
N THR A 332 21.33 -9.81 13.65
CA THR A 332 20.87 -8.73 12.77
C THR A 332 19.43 -8.98 12.31
N TRP A 333 18.64 -7.91 12.28
CA TRP A 333 17.22 -7.94 11.93
C TRP A 333 16.91 -6.89 10.86
N LEU A 334 16.08 -7.27 9.90
CA LEU A 334 15.43 -6.38 8.94
C LEU A 334 14.16 -5.81 9.58
N VAL A 335 14.07 -4.49 9.64
CA VAL A 335 12.88 -3.76 10.08
C VAL A 335 12.24 -3.16 8.83
N LYS A 336 11.14 -3.74 8.35
CA LYS A 336 10.47 -3.38 7.09
C LYS A 336 9.07 -2.86 7.33
N PHE A 337 8.74 -1.71 6.76
CA PHE A 337 7.37 -1.20 6.83
C PHE A 337 6.41 -2.11 6.03
N ALA A 338 5.34 -2.56 6.68
CA ALA A 338 4.32 -3.48 6.14
C ALA A 338 2.92 -2.84 6.04
N GLY A 339 2.78 -1.58 6.48
CA GLY A 339 1.54 -0.82 6.48
C GLY A 339 0.97 -0.60 7.88
N LEU A 340 -0.11 0.17 7.98
CA LEU A 340 -0.91 0.35 9.21
C LEU A 340 -2.32 -0.24 9.06
N GLY A 341 -2.99 -0.50 10.19
CA GLY A 341 -4.38 -0.99 10.22
C GLY A 341 -4.54 -2.50 9.99
N HIS A 342 -5.78 -2.98 9.88
CA HIS A 342 -6.09 -4.41 9.83
C HIS A 342 -5.38 -5.14 8.66
N ARG A 343 -5.28 -4.50 7.49
CA ARG A 343 -4.60 -5.09 6.33
C ARG A 343 -3.11 -5.31 6.57
N ALA A 344 -2.48 -4.50 7.41
CA ALA A 344 -1.09 -4.72 7.80
C ALA A 344 -0.94 -5.94 8.71
N GLU A 345 -1.88 -6.13 9.65
CA GLU A 345 -1.92 -7.31 10.51
C GLU A 345 -2.07 -8.60 9.68
N GLU A 346 -2.89 -8.58 8.63
CA GLU A 346 -3.02 -9.70 7.69
C GLU A 346 -1.72 -10.01 6.94
N ARG A 347 -0.93 -8.99 6.58
CA ARG A 347 0.39 -9.16 5.94
C ARG A 347 1.42 -9.71 6.92
N ILE A 348 1.38 -9.27 8.18
CA ILE A 348 2.24 -9.79 9.25
C ILE A 348 1.91 -11.26 9.51
N ALA A 349 0.62 -11.61 9.62
CA ALA A 349 0.19 -13.01 9.77
C ALA A 349 0.62 -13.89 8.58
N CYS A 350 0.59 -13.34 7.37
CA CYS A 350 1.13 -14.00 6.17
C CYS A 350 2.64 -14.25 6.29
N ALA A 351 3.41 -13.23 6.71
CA ALA A 351 4.85 -13.35 6.94
C ALA A 351 5.17 -14.47 7.94
N GLU A 352 4.47 -14.49 9.07
CA GLU A 352 4.66 -15.53 10.09
C GLU A 352 4.29 -16.93 9.58
N ALA A 353 3.21 -17.07 8.80
CA ALA A 353 2.83 -18.35 8.21
C ALA A 353 3.90 -18.88 7.25
N LEU A 354 4.47 -18.01 6.41
CA LEU A 354 5.55 -18.35 5.48
C LEU A 354 6.85 -18.67 6.22
N ALA A 355 7.17 -17.93 7.27
CA ALA A 355 8.33 -18.17 8.14
C ALA A 355 8.23 -19.51 8.87
N ARG A 356 7.07 -19.82 9.47
CA ARG A 356 6.81 -21.11 10.16
C ARG A 356 6.90 -22.30 9.20
N ALA A 357 6.47 -22.12 7.94
CA ALA A 357 6.62 -23.13 6.89
C ALA A 357 8.06 -23.20 6.33
N GLY A 358 8.97 -22.36 6.84
CA GLY A 358 10.38 -22.32 6.49
C GLY A 358 10.68 -21.67 5.14
N PHE A 359 9.71 -21.01 4.50
CA PHE A 359 9.88 -20.34 3.19
C PHE A 359 10.52 -18.97 3.29
N CYS A 360 10.18 -18.21 4.33
CA CYS A 360 10.66 -16.84 4.54
C CYS A 360 11.54 -16.74 5.80
N PRO A 361 12.28 -15.64 5.98
CA PRO A 361 13.02 -15.38 7.22
C PRO A 361 12.14 -15.46 8.46
N GLU A 362 12.76 -15.81 9.59
CA GLU A 362 12.11 -15.82 10.90
C GLU A 362 11.58 -14.44 11.27
N VAL A 363 10.38 -14.38 11.85
CA VAL A 363 9.75 -13.14 12.33
C VAL A 363 9.94 -13.03 13.84
N ALA A 364 10.61 -11.97 14.32
CA ALA A 364 10.69 -11.66 15.75
C ALA A 364 9.39 -11.05 16.29
N GLY A 365 8.66 -10.35 15.42
CA GLY A 365 7.41 -9.70 15.76
C GLY A 365 7.13 -8.53 14.83
N ALA A 366 6.17 -7.70 15.24
CA ALA A 366 5.86 -6.46 14.56
C ALA A 366 5.60 -5.34 15.58
N CYS A 367 5.91 -4.11 15.18
CA CYS A 367 5.65 -2.92 15.99
C CYS A 367 5.14 -1.79 15.11
N HIS A 368 3.90 -1.36 15.38
CA HIS A 368 3.26 -0.19 14.76
C HIS A 368 3.52 -0.04 13.24
N GLY A 369 3.23 -1.12 12.50
CA GLY A 369 3.36 -1.17 11.05
C GLY A 369 4.73 -1.58 10.51
N PHE A 370 5.71 -1.83 11.36
CA PHE A 370 6.97 -2.46 10.98
C PHE A 370 6.97 -3.95 11.32
N LEU A 371 7.28 -4.78 10.33
CA LEU A 371 7.61 -6.18 10.48
C LEU A 371 9.11 -6.32 10.77
N ILE A 372 9.47 -7.18 11.73
CA ILE A 372 10.86 -7.41 12.13
C ILE A 372 11.24 -8.85 11.81
N GLU A 373 12.11 -9.02 10.82
CA GLU A 373 12.51 -10.31 10.27
C GLU A 373 14.01 -10.55 10.45
N ARG A 374 14.43 -11.80 10.57
CA ARG A 374 15.85 -12.16 10.65
C ARG A 374 16.58 -11.70 9.39
N TRP A 375 17.68 -10.97 9.55
CA TRP A 375 18.53 -10.61 8.42
C TRP A 375 19.53 -11.71 8.12
N HIS A 376 19.42 -12.31 6.93
CA HIS A 376 20.31 -13.37 6.46
C HIS A 376 21.47 -12.84 5.61
N GLY A 377 22.27 -11.92 6.18
CA GLY A 377 23.38 -11.26 5.47
C GLY A 377 24.51 -12.19 5.00
N GLY A 378 24.58 -13.41 5.53
CA GLY A 378 25.50 -14.45 5.07
C GLY A 378 25.02 -15.25 3.85
N MET A 379 23.71 -15.17 3.53
CA MET A 379 23.13 -15.80 2.35
C MET A 379 23.26 -14.88 1.14
N ARG A 380 23.43 -15.47 -0.04
CA ARG A 380 23.60 -14.73 -1.29
C ARG A 380 22.28 -14.69 -2.05
N PRO A 381 21.77 -13.49 -2.43
CA PRO A 381 20.69 -13.39 -3.41
C PRO A 381 21.03 -14.15 -4.69
N LEU A 382 20.03 -14.79 -5.33
CA LEU A 382 20.25 -15.40 -6.64
C LEU A 382 20.44 -14.31 -7.70
N SER A 383 21.24 -14.64 -8.69
CA SER A 383 21.44 -13.83 -9.90
C SER A 383 21.17 -14.69 -11.12
N GLN A 384 20.97 -14.04 -12.28
CA GLN A 384 20.78 -14.76 -13.54
C GLN A 384 21.95 -15.71 -13.85
N GLU A 385 23.19 -15.30 -13.54
CA GLU A 385 24.37 -16.14 -13.70
C GLU A 385 24.31 -17.43 -12.86
N ARG A 386 23.92 -17.31 -11.58
CA ARG A 386 23.86 -18.44 -10.66
C ARG A 386 22.75 -19.44 -11.01
N LEU A 387 21.73 -19.01 -11.74
CA LEU A 387 20.67 -19.91 -12.20
C LEU A 387 21.21 -20.97 -13.18
N HIS A 388 22.39 -20.80 -13.77
CA HIS A 388 23.01 -21.82 -14.62
C HIS A 388 23.70 -22.94 -13.83
N GLU A 389 23.84 -22.83 -12.51
CA GLU A 389 24.41 -23.88 -11.66
C GLU A 389 23.42 -25.08 -11.53
N PRO A 390 23.73 -26.28 -12.05
CA PRO A 390 22.74 -27.36 -12.14
C PRO A 390 22.17 -27.81 -10.80
N ALA A 391 23.03 -27.92 -9.77
CA ALA A 391 22.59 -28.32 -8.43
C ALA A 391 21.65 -27.29 -7.80
N LEU A 392 21.91 -26.00 -8.00
CA LEU A 392 21.04 -24.92 -7.54
C LEU A 392 19.71 -24.94 -8.30
N ARG A 393 19.77 -25.15 -9.62
CA ARG A 393 18.59 -25.23 -10.50
C ARG A 393 17.59 -26.28 -10.03
N THR A 394 18.05 -27.50 -9.77
CA THR A 394 17.19 -28.59 -9.29
C THR A 394 16.58 -28.27 -7.93
N ARG A 395 17.38 -27.74 -6.98
CA ARG A 395 16.85 -27.32 -5.66
C ARG A 395 15.83 -26.21 -5.78
N LEU A 396 16.06 -25.24 -6.68
CA LEU A 396 15.17 -24.12 -6.91
C LEU A 396 13.81 -24.58 -7.45
N LEU A 397 13.78 -25.45 -8.47
CA LEU A 397 12.52 -25.95 -9.03
C LEU A 397 11.69 -26.69 -7.98
N ALA A 398 12.31 -27.59 -7.22
CA ALA A 398 11.65 -28.29 -6.12
C ALA A 398 11.11 -27.31 -5.07
N ARG A 399 11.92 -26.30 -4.71
CA ARG A 399 11.56 -25.30 -3.72
C ARG A 399 10.42 -24.39 -4.17
N VAL A 400 10.42 -23.95 -5.43
CA VAL A 400 9.35 -23.13 -6.01
C VAL A 400 8.05 -23.94 -6.05
N ALA A 401 8.10 -25.23 -6.38
CA ALA A 401 6.93 -26.11 -6.32
C ALA A 401 6.36 -26.22 -4.90
N ASP A 402 7.21 -26.45 -3.89
CA ASP A 402 6.81 -26.46 -2.47
C ASP A 402 6.15 -25.14 -2.06
N TYR A 403 6.78 -24.03 -2.44
CA TYR A 403 6.37 -22.67 -2.10
C TYR A 403 5.01 -22.31 -2.69
N LEU A 404 4.84 -22.48 -3.99
CA LEU A 404 3.60 -22.12 -4.68
C LEU A 404 2.45 -23.05 -4.27
N ALA A 405 2.70 -24.34 -4.06
CA ALA A 405 1.69 -25.25 -3.53
C ALA A 405 1.28 -24.89 -2.08
N PHE A 406 2.23 -24.45 -1.24
CA PHE A 406 1.91 -23.95 0.10
C PHE A 406 1.02 -22.71 0.04
N ARG A 407 1.35 -21.74 -0.82
CA ARG A 407 0.51 -20.55 -1.02
C ARG A 407 -0.90 -20.90 -1.48
N ALA A 408 -1.01 -21.76 -2.49
CA ALA A 408 -2.30 -22.16 -3.04
C ALA A 408 -3.22 -22.79 -1.99
N ARG A 409 -2.66 -23.58 -1.06
CA ARG A 409 -3.44 -24.22 0.02
C ARG A 409 -3.72 -23.29 1.20
N THR A 410 -2.74 -22.50 1.61
CA THR A 410 -2.77 -21.80 2.92
C THR A 410 -3.26 -20.35 2.80
N LEU A 411 -3.09 -19.73 1.62
CA LEU A 411 -3.39 -18.33 1.37
C LEU A 411 -4.49 -18.14 0.33
N ALA A 412 -5.41 -19.11 0.23
CA ALA A 412 -6.57 -19.03 -0.64
C ALA A 412 -7.53 -17.91 -0.20
N MET A 413 -8.03 -17.11 -1.16
CA MET A 413 -8.90 -15.96 -0.91
C MET A 413 -10.15 -16.03 -1.81
N PRO A 414 -11.07 -16.98 -1.58
CA PRO A 414 -12.21 -17.22 -2.47
C PRO A 414 -13.21 -16.06 -2.55
N GLN A 415 -13.19 -15.11 -1.61
CA GLN A 415 -14.16 -14.01 -1.51
C GLN A 415 -13.56 -12.62 -1.76
N SER A 416 -12.23 -12.49 -1.91
CA SER A 416 -11.58 -11.22 -2.26
C SER A 416 -10.69 -11.46 -3.47
N GLY A 417 -11.10 -11.00 -4.65
CA GLY A 417 -10.32 -11.23 -5.87
C GLY A 417 -9.74 -9.93 -6.41
N GLY A 418 -8.51 -10.00 -6.93
CA GLY A 418 -7.90 -8.93 -7.71
C GLY A 418 -8.64 -8.66 -9.02
N ALA A 419 -7.95 -8.10 -10.00
CA ALA A 419 -8.54 -7.87 -11.31
C ALA A 419 -9.14 -9.14 -11.92
N SER A 420 -10.25 -8.95 -12.65
CA SER A 420 -10.76 -9.99 -13.53
C SER A 420 -9.74 -10.32 -14.61
N LEU A 421 -9.79 -11.54 -15.16
CA LEU A 421 -8.97 -11.94 -16.31
C LEU A 421 -9.16 -10.96 -17.48
N ARG A 422 -10.38 -10.44 -17.65
CA ARG A 422 -10.69 -9.43 -18.66
C ARG A 422 -9.90 -8.14 -18.41
N ALA A 423 -9.94 -7.62 -17.19
CA ALA A 423 -9.18 -6.42 -16.82
C ALA A 423 -7.66 -6.62 -16.93
N LEU A 424 -7.15 -7.80 -16.57
CA LEU A 424 -5.75 -8.17 -16.78
C LEU A 424 -5.39 -8.16 -18.26
N CYS A 425 -6.21 -8.76 -19.14
CA CYS A 425 -5.97 -8.76 -20.57
C CYS A 425 -6.07 -7.36 -21.19
N ASP A 426 -7.06 -6.55 -20.79
CA ASP A 426 -7.21 -5.18 -21.27
C ASP A 426 -5.99 -4.32 -20.88
N MET A 427 -5.51 -4.46 -19.64
CA MET A 427 -4.28 -3.77 -19.18
C MET A 427 -3.01 -4.33 -19.84
N GLY A 428 -2.90 -5.64 -19.98
CA GLY A 428 -1.79 -6.30 -20.66
C GLY A 428 -1.67 -5.85 -22.11
N ARG A 429 -2.81 -5.76 -22.83
CA ARG A 429 -2.91 -5.19 -24.17
C ARG A 429 -2.44 -3.74 -24.19
N HIS A 430 -2.92 -2.92 -23.26
CA HIS A 430 -2.49 -1.52 -23.16
C HIS A 430 -0.98 -1.39 -22.94
N ASN A 431 -0.40 -2.12 -21.96
CA ASN A 431 1.04 -2.11 -21.70
C ASN A 431 1.85 -2.63 -22.90
N THR A 432 1.32 -3.60 -23.64
CA THR A 432 1.96 -4.13 -24.87
C THR A 432 2.03 -3.05 -25.94
N VAL A 433 0.92 -2.37 -26.23
CA VAL A 433 0.87 -1.29 -27.25
C VAL A 433 1.78 -0.14 -26.88
N GLU A 434 1.78 0.26 -25.61
CA GLU A 434 2.63 1.34 -25.11
C GLU A 434 4.12 1.02 -25.26
N ALA A 435 4.51 -0.24 -25.09
CA ALA A 435 5.91 -0.65 -25.12
C ALA A 435 6.40 -1.06 -26.52
N LEU A 436 5.54 -1.67 -27.34
CA LEU A 436 5.90 -2.24 -28.65
C LEU A 436 5.37 -1.42 -29.84
N GLY A 437 4.51 -0.44 -29.59
CA GLY A 437 3.89 0.41 -30.61
C GLY A 437 2.52 -0.08 -31.09
N ALA A 438 1.87 0.75 -31.89
CA ALA A 438 0.56 0.47 -32.46
C ALA A 438 0.58 -0.79 -33.36
N GLY A 439 -0.49 -1.59 -33.31
CA GLY A 439 -0.64 -2.83 -34.08
C GLY A 439 -0.07 -4.09 -33.40
N SER A 440 0.51 -3.96 -32.21
CA SER A 440 0.97 -5.09 -31.37
C SER A 440 -0.15 -5.75 -30.54
N ASP A 441 -1.41 -5.37 -30.80
CA ASP A 441 -2.56 -5.72 -29.97
C ASP A 441 -3.41 -6.86 -30.52
N ALA A 442 -3.36 -7.14 -31.83
CA ALA A 442 -4.12 -8.22 -32.46
C ALA A 442 -3.97 -9.59 -31.74
N PRO A 443 -2.79 -9.99 -31.25
CA PRO A 443 -2.67 -11.27 -30.53
C PRO A 443 -3.42 -11.34 -29.20
N TRP A 444 -3.86 -10.20 -28.64
CA TRP A 444 -4.64 -10.17 -27.40
C TRP A 444 -6.10 -10.57 -27.57
N GLU A 445 -6.65 -10.56 -28.79
CA GLU A 445 -8.05 -10.90 -29.06
C GLU A 445 -8.41 -12.32 -28.59
N ARG A 446 -7.52 -13.29 -28.87
CA ARG A 446 -7.70 -14.68 -28.41
C ARG A 446 -7.70 -14.80 -26.88
N HIS A 447 -6.86 -14.02 -26.21
CA HIS A 447 -6.74 -14.04 -24.75
C HIS A 447 -7.92 -13.33 -24.07
N LEU A 448 -8.47 -12.29 -24.69
CA LEU A 448 -9.70 -11.63 -24.25
C LEU A 448 -10.90 -12.58 -24.36
N ALA A 449 -11.00 -13.34 -25.45
CA ALA A 449 -12.03 -14.37 -25.61
C ALA A 449 -11.88 -15.50 -24.58
N ALA A 450 -10.66 -15.96 -24.34
CA ALA A 450 -10.37 -16.98 -23.31
C ALA A 450 -10.68 -16.48 -21.89
N ALA A 451 -10.32 -15.24 -21.56
CA ALA A 451 -10.54 -14.63 -20.25
C ALA A 451 -12.01 -14.68 -19.81
N ALA A 452 -12.94 -14.37 -20.72
CA ALA A 452 -14.37 -14.43 -20.43
C ALA A 452 -14.84 -15.85 -20.07
N ARG A 453 -14.34 -16.87 -20.77
CA ARG A 453 -14.70 -18.28 -20.54
C ARG A 453 -14.07 -18.85 -19.25
N LEU A 454 -12.85 -18.41 -18.94
CA LEU A 454 -12.05 -18.98 -17.84
C LEU A 454 -12.27 -18.29 -16.49
N GLN A 455 -12.98 -17.16 -16.44
CA GLN A 455 -13.12 -16.37 -15.22
C GLN A 455 -13.67 -17.16 -14.03
N ALA A 456 -14.63 -18.07 -14.27
CA ALA A 456 -15.23 -18.91 -13.22
C ALA A 456 -14.28 -20.02 -12.71
N SER A 457 -13.23 -20.34 -13.48
CA SER A 457 -12.22 -21.33 -13.11
C SER A 457 -11.13 -20.77 -12.20
N VAL A 458 -10.98 -19.44 -12.13
CA VAL A 458 -9.97 -18.79 -11.29
C VAL A 458 -10.16 -19.19 -9.82
N ARG A 459 -9.08 -19.57 -9.16
CA ARG A 459 -9.03 -19.82 -7.71
C ARG A 459 -8.09 -18.80 -7.07
N PRO A 460 -8.59 -17.62 -6.65
CA PRO A 460 -7.73 -16.56 -6.16
C PRO A 460 -6.97 -16.98 -4.90
N VAL A 461 -5.67 -16.71 -4.92
CA VAL A 461 -4.74 -16.86 -3.79
C VAL A 461 -4.04 -15.52 -3.61
N ARG A 462 -3.54 -15.26 -2.40
CA ARG A 462 -2.52 -14.22 -2.24
C ARG A 462 -1.30 -14.71 -2.99
N THR A 463 -1.06 -14.20 -4.19
CA THR A 463 0.12 -14.53 -5.00
C THR A 463 1.36 -13.85 -4.44
N ASP A 464 2.52 -14.38 -4.78
CA ASP A 464 3.80 -13.72 -4.50
C ASP A 464 3.98 -12.52 -5.42
N SER A 465 3.66 -12.67 -6.72
CA SER A 465 3.82 -11.64 -7.77
C SER A 465 5.23 -11.04 -7.92
N ARG A 466 6.23 -11.53 -7.17
CA ARG A 466 7.59 -10.99 -7.10
C ARG A 466 8.65 -12.10 -7.04
N LEU A 467 8.62 -12.98 -8.05
CA LEU A 467 9.49 -14.16 -8.13
C LEU A 467 10.89 -13.88 -8.70
N GLN A 468 11.32 -12.62 -8.78
CA GLN A 468 12.62 -12.27 -9.33
C GLN A 468 13.76 -12.96 -8.56
N PRO A 469 14.85 -13.39 -9.23
CA PRO A 469 15.88 -14.21 -8.59
C PRO A 469 16.51 -13.55 -7.36
N TRP A 470 16.70 -12.23 -7.38
CA TRP A 470 17.32 -11.51 -6.26
C TRP A 470 16.45 -11.47 -5.00
N GLU A 471 15.18 -11.87 -5.08
CA GLU A 471 14.31 -12.02 -3.91
C GLU A 471 14.48 -13.40 -3.24
N TRP A 472 15.31 -14.29 -3.79
CA TRP A 472 15.63 -15.59 -3.23
C TRP A 472 17.06 -15.61 -2.70
N LEU A 473 17.25 -16.02 -1.44
CA LEU A 473 18.54 -16.16 -0.79
C LEU A 473 18.97 -17.62 -0.75
N ASP A 474 20.24 -17.88 -1.06
CA ASP A 474 20.85 -19.22 -1.04
C ASP A 474 22.11 -19.26 -0.16
N ASP A 475 22.26 -20.33 0.62
CA ASP A 475 23.49 -20.67 1.38
C ASP A 475 24.15 -21.98 0.91
N GLY A 476 23.72 -22.51 -0.24
CA GLY A 476 24.18 -23.79 -0.78
C GLY A 476 23.36 -24.99 -0.29
N VAL A 477 22.53 -24.81 0.75
CA VAL A 477 21.67 -25.86 1.31
C VAL A 477 20.20 -25.43 1.29
N ARG A 478 19.93 -24.21 1.75
CA ARG A 478 18.59 -23.65 1.92
C ARG A 478 18.34 -22.52 0.93
N LEU A 479 17.08 -22.43 0.53
CA LEU A 479 16.53 -21.34 -0.27
C LEU A 479 15.42 -20.64 0.52
N LEU A 480 15.62 -19.35 0.80
CA LEU A 480 14.63 -18.50 1.48
C LEU A 480 14.10 -17.44 0.51
N LYS A 481 12.78 -17.25 0.49
CA LYS A 481 12.12 -16.15 -0.22
C LYS A 481 12.04 -14.93 0.68
N THR A 482 12.46 -13.80 0.15
CA THR A 482 12.28 -12.46 0.73
C THR A 482 11.20 -11.70 -0.05
N ASP A 483 10.69 -10.61 0.51
CA ASP A 483 9.65 -9.76 -0.10
C ASP A 483 8.48 -10.55 -0.72
N ALA A 484 7.73 -11.25 0.13
CA ALA A 484 6.69 -12.19 -0.29
C ALA A 484 5.27 -11.71 0.05
N ILE A 485 5.08 -10.73 0.92
CA ILE A 485 3.85 -10.70 1.74
C ILE A 485 2.72 -9.82 1.20
N ASP A 486 3.01 -8.87 0.30
CA ASP A 486 2.08 -7.77 -0.01
C ASP A 486 1.87 -7.45 -1.50
N HIS A 487 2.58 -8.08 -2.44
CA HIS A 487 2.48 -7.72 -3.86
C HIS A 487 1.15 -8.12 -4.54
N HIS A 488 0.40 -9.06 -3.96
CA HIS A 488 -1.01 -9.30 -4.33
C HIS A 488 -1.94 -8.14 -3.94
N ALA A 489 -1.43 -7.13 -3.24
CA ALA A 489 -2.15 -5.93 -2.83
C ALA A 489 -1.23 -4.70 -3.02
N GLY A 490 -0.54 -4.65 -4.15
CA GLY A 490 0.33 -3.55 -4.57
C GLY A 490 -0.44 -2.40 -5.21
N HIS A 491 0.30 -1.47 -5.84
CA HIS A 491 -0.26 -0.30 -6.54
C HIS A 491 -0.93 -0.64 -7.87
N ASP A 492 -0.66 -1.82 -8.41
CA ASP A 492 -1.28 -2.28 -9.66
C ASP A 492 -2.66 -2.90 -9.41
N LEU A 493 -3.40 -3.12 -10.49
CA LEU A 493 -4.71 -3.73 -10.45
C LEU A 493 -4.70 -5.25 -10.30
N VAL A 494 -3.53 -5.92 -10.31
CA VAL A 494 -3.47 -7.38 -10.42
C VAL A 494 -4.20 -8.03 -9.26
N GLY A 495 -3.87 -7.67 -8.03
CA GLY A 495 -4.53 -8.20 -6.85
C GLY A 495 -4.28 -9.71 -6.61
N CYS A 496 -5.13 -10.37 -5.81
CA CYS A 496 -5.13 -11.84 -5.67
C CYS A 496 -5.53 -12.53 -6.99
N GLN A 497 -4.71 -13.49 -7.45
CA GLN A 497 -4.90 -14.23 -8.69
C GLN A 497 -4.80 -15.73 -8.47
N ASP A 498 -5.10 -16.52 -9.51
CA ASP A 498 -4.81 -17.96 -9.49
C ASP A 498 -3.30 -18.22 -9.36
N VAL A 499 -2.91 -19.34 -8.76
CA VAL A 499 -1.49 -19.74 -8.64
C VAL A 499 -0.78 -19.82 -10.00
N ALA A 500 -1.52 -20.05 -11.09
CA ALA A 500 -1.01 -19.99 -12.45
C ALA A 500 -0.34 -18.65 -12.80
N TRP A 501 -0.70 -17.54 -12.14
CA TRP A 501 -0.01 -16.25 -12.26
C TRP A 501 1.45 -16.33 -11.80
N ASP A 502 1.68 -16.91 -10.62
CA ASP A 502 3.03 -17.11 -10.08
C ASP A 502 3.80 -18.18 -10.87
N VAL A 503 3.13 -19.18 -11.44
CA VAL A 503 3.79 -20.14 -12.35
C VAL A 503 4.26 -19.45 -13.64
N ALA A 504 3.44 -18.57 -14.21
CA ALA A 504 3.85 -17.71 -15.33
C ALA A 504 5.03 -16.82 -14.93
N GLY A 505 4.99 -16.26 -13.72
CA GLY A 505 6.09 -15.50 -13.14
C GLY A 505 7.38 -16.31 -13.02
N ALA A 506 7.32 -17.51 -12.45
CA ALA A 506 8.48 -18.41 -12.32
C ALA A 506 9.11 -18.70 -13.69
N ARG A 507 8.28 -18.97 -14.72
CA ARG A 507 8.76 -19.20 -16.08
C ARG A 507 9.57 -18.03 -16.62
N ILE A 508 9.10 -16.80 -16.40
CA ILE A 508 9.76 -15.59 -16.89
C ILE A 508 10.99 -15.26 -16.05
N GLU A 509 10.86 -15.24 -14.73
CA GLU A 509 11.91 -14.74 -13.82
C GLU A 509 13.11 -15.68 -13.71
N PHE A 510 12.86 -16.98 -13.73
CA PHE A 510 13.92 -17.99 -13.71
C PHE A 510 14.30 -18.47 -15.11
N ALA A 511 13.74 -17.87 -16.18
CA ALA A 511 13.95 -18.27 -17.56
C ALA A 511 13.77 -19.78 -17.78
N LEU A 512 12.66 -20.34 -17.29
CA LEU A 512 12.39 -21.78 -17.40
C LEU A 512 12.13 -22.16 -18.85
N GLY A 513 12.83 -23.19 -19.32
CA GLY A 513 12.51 -23.87 -20.58
C GLY A 513 11.19 -24.65 -20.48
N ASP A 514 10.76 -25.24 -21.60
CA ASP A 514 9.51 -26.00 -21.63
C ASP A 514 9.59 -27.29 -20.79
N ASP A 515 10.75 -27.95 -20.78
CA ASP A 515 10.98 -29.14 -19.95
C ASP A 515 10.90 -28.80 -18.45
N GLU A 516 11.59 -27.74 -18.02
CA GLU A 516 11.61 -27.29 -16.62
C GLU A 516 10.24 -26.78 -16.16
N LEU A 517 9.48 -26.14 -17.06
CA LEU A 517 8.09 -25.79 -16.78
C LEU A 517 7.24 -27.06 -16.59
N GLY A 518 7.43 -28.06 -17.45
CA GLY A 518 6.79 -29.37 -17.31
C GLY A 518 7.09 -30.03 -15.97
N GLU A 519 8.36 -30.03 -15.55
CA GLU A 519 8.81 -30.52 -14.25
C GLU A 519 8.15 -29.77 -13.09
N LEU A 520 8.10 -28.43 -13.16
CA LEU A 520 7.45 -27.60 -12.15
C LEU A 520 5.95 -27.93 -12.03
N LEU A 521 5.25 -28.06 -13.16
CA LEU A 521 3.83 -28.41 -13.19
C LEU A 521 3.56 -29.80 -12.61
N GLN A 522 4.39 -30.78 -12.95
CA GLN A 522 4.31 -32.14 -12.38
C GLN A 522 4.56 -32.11 -10.86
N ALA A 523 5.56 -31.35 -10.41
CA ALA A 523 5.89 -31.20 -9.00
C ALA A 523 4.75 -30.53 -8.22
N LEU A 524 4.07 -29.54 -8.80
CA LEU A 524 2.88 -28.91 -8.22
C LEU A 524 1.69 -29.86 -8.14
N ALA A 525 1.43 -30.59 -9.23
CA ALA A 525 0.36 -31.60 -9.27
C ALA A 525 0.56 -32.68 -8.19
N ALA A 526 1.78 -33.17 -8.00
CA ALA A 526 2.14 -34.12 -6.94
C ALA A 526 1.90 -33.57 -5.51
N ARG A 527 1.84 -32.24 -5.35
CA ARG A 527 1.54 -31.55 -4.09
C ARG A 527 0.06 -31.16 -3.96
N GLY A 528 -0.79 -31.68 -4.83
CA GLY A 528 -2.23 -31.38 -4.88
C GLY A 528 -2.56 -30.00 -5.45
N CYS A 529 -1.61 -29.34 -6.13
CA CYS A 529 -1.79 -28.03 -6.73
C CYS A 529 -1.90 -28.18 -8.26
N GLN A 530 -3.11 -28.35 -8.78
CA GLN A 530 -3.35 -28.45 -10.21
C GLN A 530 -3.38 -27.06 -10.85
N VAL A 531 -2.64 -26.89 -11.93
CA VAL A 531 -2.57 -25.64 -12.70
C VAL A 531 -3.35 -25.83 -14.00
N ASP A 532 -4.38 -25.03 -14.22
CA ASP A 532 -5.14 -25.05 -15.47
C ASP A 532 -4.27 -24.48 -16.61
N ALA A 533 -4.00 -25.31 -17.62
CA ALA A 533 -3.17 -24.95 -18.76
C ALA A 533 -3.72 -23.75 -19.55
N ALA A 534 -5.04 -23.61 -19.66
CA ALA A 534 -5.67 -22.50 -20.36
C ALA A 534 -5.57 -21.18 -19.56
N LEU A 535 -5.65 -21.25 -18.23
CA LEU A 535 -5.34 -20.09 -17.38
C LEU A 535 -3.86 -19.70 -17.49
N LEU A 536 -2.96 -20.69 -17.43
CA LEU A 536 -1.52 -20.46 -17.57
C LEU A 536 -1.16 -19.80 -18.91
N ASP A 537 -1.84 -20.15 -20.00
CA ASP A 537 -1.64 -19.51 -21.31
C ASP A 537 -1.98 -18.01 -21.29
N VAL A 538 -3.11 -17.64 -20.66
CA VAL A 538 -3.49 -16.22 -20.48
C VAL A 538 -2.45 -15.48 -19.63
N TYR A 539 -2.05 -16.06 -18.48
CA TYR A 539 -1.09 -15.40 -17.60
C TYR A 539 0.33 -15.36 -18.16
N SER A 540 0.71 -16.31 -19.03
CA SER A 540 2.02 -16.31 -19.70
C SER A 540 2.26 -15.07 -20.56
N VAL A 541 1.18 -14.41 -21.03
CA VAL A 541 1.26 -13.13 -21.76
C VAL A 541 1.01 -11.94 -20.83
N ALA A 542 0.04 -12.05 -19.91
CA ALA A 542 -0.27 -10.98 -18.95
C ALA A 542 0.91 -10.65 -18.03
N TYR A 543 1.53 -11.64 -17.40
CA TYR A 543 2.62 -11.42 -16.46
C TYR A 543 3.77 -10.57 -17.04
N PRO A 544 4.41 -10.94 -18.18
CA PRO A 544 5.49 -10.13 -18.74
C PRO A 544 5.02 -8.75 -19.21
N ALA A 545 3.77 -8.59 -19.69
CA ALA A 545 3.23 -7.28 -20.06
C ALA A 545 3.08 -6.34 -18.84
N PHE A 546 2.67 -6.86 -17.68
CA PHE A 546 2.64 -6.09 -16.43
C PHE A 546 4.04 -5.74 -15.93
N GLN A 547 4.97 -6.69 -15.94
CA GLN A 547 6.37 -6.44 -15.59
C GLN A 547 7.01 -5.40 -16.51
N LEU A 548 6.66 -5.39 -17.80
CA LEU A 548 7.12 -4.40 -18.78
C LEU A 548 6.61 -3.00 -18.45
N GLY A 549 5.33 -2.88 -18.08
CA GLY A 549 4.74 -1.64 -17.59
C GLY A 549 5.47 -1.12 -16.33
N HIS A 550 5.74 -2.02 -15.37
CA HIS A 550 6.42 -1.66 -14.12
C HIS A 550 7.86 -1.20 -14.39
N ALA A 551 8.63 -1.97 -15.15
CA ALA A 551 10.01 -1.62 -15.47
C ALA A 551 10.09 -0.31 -16.29
N SER A 552 9.09 -0.02 -17.13
CA SER A 552 9.03 1.21 -17.92
C SER A 552 8.81 2.43 -17.02
N LEU A 553 7.90 2.32 -16.05
CA LEU A 553 7.67 3.36 -15.06
C LEU A 553 8.93 3.60 -14.21
N ALA A 554 9.51 2.54 -13.66
CA ALA A 554 10.75 2.60 -12.89
C ALA A 554 11.90 3.29 -13.65
N SER A 555 12.02 3.01 -14.95
CA SER A 555 13.05 3.57 -15.81
C SER A 555 12.89 5.08 -16.05
N ARG A 556 11.64 5.57 -16.07
CA ARG A 556 11.32 7.00 -16.19
C ARG A 556 11.55 7.73 -14.87
N ASP A 557 11.23 7.09 -13.76
CA ASP A 557 11.31 7.69 -12.42
C ASP A 557 12.72 7.72 -11.84
N THR A 558 13.60 6.79 -12.25
CA THR A 558 14.95 6.74 -11.70
C THR A 558 15.82 7.92 -12.14
N ALA A 559 16.47 8.57 -11.18
CA ALA A 559 17.49 9.59 -11.43
C ALA A 559 18.90 8.99 -11.65
N ASP A 560 19.14 7.75 -11.20
CA ASP A 560 20.43 7.07 -11.32
C ASP A 560 20.58 6.44 -12.71
N ALA A 561 21.62 6.84 -13.44
CA ALA A 561 21.90 6.38 -14.79
C ALA A 561 22.26 4.89 -14.87
N ALA A 562 22.97 4.35 -13.87
CA ALA A 562 23.33 2.94 -13.84
C ALA A 562 22.11 2.06 -13.54
N ASP A 563 21.21 2.50 -12.65
CA ASP A 563 19.94 1.81 -12.44
C ASP A 563 19.00 1.92 -13.64
N ARG A 564 19.01 3.04 -14.36
CA ARG A 564 18.32 3.16 -15.66
C ARG A 564 18.82 2.12 -16.65
N GLU A 565 20.12 1.96 -16.82
CA GLU A 565 20.70 0.95 -17.72
C GLU A 565 20.32 -0.49 -17.32
N ARG A 566 20.28 -0.79 -16.01
CA ARG A 566 19.79 -2.08 -15.49
C ARG A 566 18.32 -2.31 -15.85
N LEU A 567 17.48 -1.29 -15.69
CA LEU A 567 16.06 -1.32 -16.05
C LEU A 567 15.86 -1.48 -17.56
N GLU A 568 16.64 -0.81 -18.39
CA GLU A 568 16.60 -0.96 -19.85
C GLU A 568 16.99 -2.37 -20.31
N ARG A 569 18.01 -2.98 -19.68
CA ARG A 569 18.34 -4.40 -19.92
C ARG A 569 17.16 -5.30 -19.57
N ARG A 570 16.52 -5.04 -18.44
CA ARG A 570 15.34 -5.79 -17.99
C ARG A 570 14.15 -5.60 -18.95
N LEU A 571 13.93 -4.40 -19.45
CA LEU A 571 12.90 -4.11 -20.46
C LEU A 571 13.13 -4.93 -21.74
N ARG A 572 14.37 -4.99 -22.25
CA ARG A 572 14.71 -5.82 -23.42
C ARG A 572 14.40 -7.31 -23.19
N GLN A 573 14.72 -7.83 -22.02
CA GLN A 573 14.41 -9.22 -21.65
C GLN A 573 12.90 -9.49 -21.63
N LEU A 574 12.13 -8.62 -20.98
CA LEU A 574 10.68 -8.74 -20.89
C LEU A 574 10.00 -8.60 -22.26
N THR A 575 10.47 -7.66 -23.09
CA THR A 575 10.00 -7.51 -24.47
C THR A 575 10.21 -8.79 -25.28
N GLY A 576 11.42 -9.37 -25.23
CA GLY A 576 11.69 -10.63 -25.93
C GLY A 576 10.81 -11.78 -25.43
N ALA A 577 10.60 -11.86 -24.10
CA ALA A 577 9.75 -12.89 -23.51
C ALA A 577 8.27 -12.74 -23.88
N LEU A 578 7.77 -11.49 -23.97
CA LEU A 578 6.41 -11.19 -24.41
C LEU A 578 6.24 -11.49 -25.91
N GLN A 579 7.17 -11.05 -26.76
CA GLN A 579 7.14 -11.29 -28.20
C GLN A 579 7.21 -12.79 -28.56
N ALA A 580 7.95 -13.59 -27.79
CA ALA A 580 8.00 -15.04 -27.99
C ALA A 580 6.66 -15.74 -27.70
N ARG A 581 5.74 -15.09 -26.98
CA ARG A 581 4.45 -15.64 -26.55
C ARG A 581 3.25 -15.03 -27.26
N LEU A 582 3.40 -13.84 -27.83
CA LEU A 582 2.45 -13.28 -28.77
C LEU A 582 2.68 -13.96 -30.14
N PRO A 583 1.70 -14.68 -30.72
CA PRO A 583 1.84 -15.22 -32.06
C PRO A 583 2.18 -14.11 -33.05
N GLN A 584 3.15 -14.36 -33.93
CA GLN A 584 3.46 -13.43 -35.02
C GLN A 584 2.22 -13.34 -35.93
N PRO A 585 1.84 -12.14 -36.41
CA PRO A 585 0.80 -12.04 -37.41
C PRO A 585 1.20 -12.88 -38.63
N PRO A 586 0.24 -13.57 -39.28
CA PRO A 586 0.53 -14.25 -40.55
C PRO A 586 1.14 -13.23 -41.52
N ARG A 587 2.28 -13.60 -42.10
CA ARG A 587 2.97 -12.78 -43.11
C ARG A 587 2.16 -12.63 -44.38
#